data_AF-A0A1F5DHU4-F1
#
_entry.id   AF-A0A1F5DHU4-F1
#
_cell.length_a   1.000
_cell.length_b   1.000
_cell.length_c   1.000
_cell.angle_alpha   90.00
_cell.angle_beta   90.00
_cell.angle_gamma   90.00
#
_symmetry.space_group_name_H-M   'P 1'
#
loop_
_entity.id
_entity.type
_entity.pdbx_description
1 polymer ?
#
loop_
_entity_poly.entity_id
_entity_poly.type
_entity_poly.pdbx_seq_one_letter_code
_entity_poly.pdbx_strand_id
1 'polypeptide(L)' 'MDDSLLLMLNFSFLEPNDHKIKKTVENISKNLVTDGLVYRYRSQDDFGIPEDGFLPCNFWLADALFLTGEKR' A
#
# COMPACT_ATOMS: atom_id res chain seq x y z
N MET A 1 2.89 -9.89 -0.96
CA MET A 1 2.42 -8.55 -1.37
C MET A 1 3.04 -7.58 -0.39
N ASP A 2 3.69 -6.53 -0.88
CA ASP A 2 4.39 -5.52 -0.06
C ASP A 2 3.84 -4.13 -0.41
N ASP A 3 3.63 -3.30 0.60
CA ASP A 3 3.13 -1.94 0.48
C ASP A 3 4.09 -1.00 -0.27
N SER A 4 5.40 -1.32 -0.30
CA SER A 4 6.41 -0.55 -1.04
C SER A 4 6.12 -0.44 -2.55
N LEU A 5 5.23 -1.28 -3.08
CA LEU A 5 4.74 -1.16 -4.47
C LEU A 5 4.01 0.17 -4.73
N LEU A 6 3.46 0.83 -3.70
CA LEU A 6 2.83 2.15 -3.84
C LEU A 6 3.84 3.24 -4.22
N LEU A 7 5.12 3.07 -3.89
CA LEU A 7 6.18 4.01 -4.25
C LEU A 7 6.35 4.14 -5.78
N MET A 8 5.82 3.20 -6.57
CA MET A 8 5.77 3.35 -8.03
C MET A 8 5.06 4.65 -8.45
N LEU A 9 4.08 5.11 -7.68
CA LEU A 9 3.41 6.40 -7.94
C LEU A 9 4.32 7.59 -7.60
N ASN A 10 5.01 7.53 -6.46
CA ASN A 10 5.92 8.60 -6.02
C ASN A 10 7.09 8.82 -6.99
N PHE A 11 7.55 7.74 -7.64
CA PHE A 11 8.62 7.81 -8.64
C PHE A 11 8.11 7.91 -10.08
N SER A 12 6.80 8.09 -10.29
CA SER A 12 6.18 8.17 -11.62
C SER A 12 6.55 6.98 -12.53
N PHE A 13 6.72 5.79 -11.94
CA PHE A 13 7.04 4.57 -12.68
C PHE A 13 5.83 4.11 -13.53
N LEU A 14 4.62 4.35 -13.04
CA LEU A 14 3.37 4.18 -13.77
C LEU A 14 2.44 5.36 -13.48
N GLU A 15 1.57 5.67 -14.44
CA GLU A 15 0.57 6.72 -14.30
C GLU A 15 -0.50 6.34 -13.26
N PRO A 16 -1.08 7.30 -12.51
CA PRO A 16 -2.13 7.02 -11.52
C PRO A 16 -3.37 6.34 -12.08
N ASN A 17 -3.65 6.54 -13.37
CA ASN A 17 -4.78 5.89 -14.05
C ASN A 17 -4.47 4.51 -14.63
N ASP A 18 -3.22 4.03 -14.52
CA ASP A 18 -2.87 2.68 -14.98
C ASP A 18 -3.63 1.63 -14.17
N HIS A 19 -4.28 0.70 -14.88
CA HIS A 19 -5.04 -0.41 -14.28
C HIS A 19 -4.22 -1.26 -13.29
N LYS A 20 -2.90 -1.39 -13.47
CA LYS A 20 -2.01 -2.11 -12.56
C LYS A 20 -1.87 -1.37 -11.24
N ILE A 21 -1.71 -0.04 -11.28
CA ILE A 21 -1.65 0.78 -10.07
C ILE A 21 -2.96 0.69 -9.31
N LYS A 22 -4.10 0.88 -9.98
CA LYS A 22 -5.42 0.81 -9.31
C LYS A 22 -5.64 -0.53 -8.61
N LYS A 23 -5.35 -1.64 -9.31
CA LYS A 23 -5.41 -2.99 -8.71
C LYS A 23 -4.43 -3.18 -7.56
N THR A 24 -3.23 -2.59 -7.63
CA THR A 24 -2.26 -2.63 -6.54
C THR A 24 -2.77 -1.89 -5.31
N VAL A 25 -3.27 -0.66 -5.49
CA VAL A 25 -3.87 0.14 -4.41
C VAL A 25 -5.03 -0.61 -3.77
N GLU A 26 -5.99 -1.12 -4.56
CA GLU A 26 -7.12 -1.92 -4.07
C GLU A 26 -6.67 -3.14 -3.25
N ASN A 27 -5.70 -3.91 -3.77
CA ASN A 27 -5.23 -5.12 -3.10
C ASN A 27 -4.50 -4.81 -1.79
N ILE A 28 -3.66 -3.79 -1.76
CA ILE A 28 -2.96 -3.37 -0.54
C ILE A 28 -3.98 -2.87 0.49
N SER A 29 -4.89 -2.00 0.05
CA SER A 29 -5.96 -1.41 0.85
C SER A 29 -6.88 -2.47 1.49
N LYS A 30 -7.06 -3.62 0.83
CA LYS A 30 -7.85 -4.75 1.31
C LYS A 30 -7.08 -5.71 2.21
N ASN A 31 -5.81 -6.01 1.90
CA ASN A 31 -5.09 -7.13 2.51
C ASN A 31 -4.07 -6.69 3.58
N LEU A 32 -3.62 -5.44 3.53
CA LEU A 32 -2.57 -4.92 4.41
C LEU A 32 -3.09 -3.90 5.43
N VAL A 33 -4.35 -3.46 5.34
CA VAL A 33 -4.97 -2.58 6.33
C VAL A 33 -5.64 -3.41 7.42
N THR A 34 -5.36 -3.12 8.69
CA THR A 34 -6.06 -3.72 9.85
C THR A 34 -6.12 -2.70 10.97
N ASP A 35 -7.32 -2.48 11.51
CA ASP A 35 -7.59 -1.52 12.59
C ASP A 35 -7.03 -0.10 12.32
N GLY A 36 -7.07 0.33 11.06
CA GLY A 36 -6.60 1.64 10.61
C GLY A 36 -5.08 1.77 10.43
N LEU A 37 -4.33 0.69 10.65
CA LEU A 37 -2.88 0.62 10.43
C LEU A 37 -2.57 -0.17 9.16
N VAL A 38 -1.56 0.26 8.42
CA VAL A 38 -1.07 -0.42 7.21
C VAL A 38 0.16 -1.22 7.55
N TYR A 39 0.11 -2.53 7.33
CA TYR A 39 1.23 -3.44 7.44
C TYR A 39 2.06 -3.39 6.16
N ARG A 40 3.39 -3.49 6.28
CA ARG A 40 4.25 -3.55 5.10
C ARG A 40 4.00 -4.83 4.28
N TYR A 41 3.88 -5.97 4.95
CA TYR A 41 3.47 -7.26 4.41
C TYR A 41 2.87 -8.10 5.55
N ARG A 42 2.27 -9.25 5.22
CA ARG A 42 1.69 -10.20 6.19
C ARG A 42 2.41 -11.55 6.24
N SER A 43 3.36 -11.78 5.33
CA SER A 43 4.15 -13.01 5.29
C SER A 43 5.21 -13.02 6.39
N GLN A 44 5.55 -14.20 6.88
CA GLN A 44 6.70 -14.39 7.77
C GLN A 44 8.00 -14.11 7.01
N ASP A 45 8.93 -13.42 7.66
CA ASP A 45 10.29 -13.17 7.18
C ASP A 45 11.33 -13.47 8.28
N ASP A 46 12.57 -12.99 8.09
CA ASP A 46 13.68 -13.15 9.04
C ASP A 46 13.42 -12.49 10.42
N PHE A 47 12.42 -11.59 10.50
CA PHE A 47 11.98 -10.91 11.72
C PHE A 47 10.70 -11.53 12.30
N GLY A 48 10.11 -12.53 11.65
CA GLY A 48 8.89 -13.19 12.07
C GLY A 48 7.66 -12.72 11.30
N ILE A 49 6.47 -12.89 11.89
CA ILE A 49 5.22 -12.37 11.32
C ILE A 49 5.04 -10.95 11.85
N PRO A 50 4.80 -9.94 11.00
CA PRO A 50 4.58 -8.57 11.45
C PRO A 50 3.42 -8.46 12.43
N GLU A 51 3.70 -7.94 13.63
CA GLU A 51 2.71 -7.77 14.71
C GLU A 51 1.99 -6.41 14.62
N ASP A 52 2.71 -5.37 14.22
CA ASP A 52 2.21 -3.99 14.12
C ASP A 52 2.27 -3.43 12.69
N GLY A 53 1.47 -2.39 12.44
CA GLY A 53 1.55 -1.61 11.22
C GLY A 53 2.84 -0.78 11.14
N PHE A 54 3.23 -0.39 9.93
CA PHE A 54 4.41 0.43 9.68
C PHE A 54 3.99 1.83 9.24
N LEU A 55 4.27 2.83 10.08
CA LEU A 55 3.72 4.18 9.90
C LEU A 55 3.94 4.81 8.51
N PRO A 56 5.10 4.68 7.83
CA PRO A 56 5.27 5.16 6.45
C PRO A 56 4.25 4.58 5.46
N CYS A 57 3.84 3.33 5.63
CA CYS A 57 2.86 2.68 4.77
C CYS A 57 1.48 3.36 4.82
N ASN A 58 1.09 3.91 5.98
CA ASN A 58 -0.13 4.69 6.08
C ASN A 58 -0.10 5.93 5.17
N PHE A 59 1.04 6.61 5.11
CA PHE A 59 1.20 7.79 4.25
C PHE A 59 1.26 7.41 2.77
N TRP A 60 1.98 6.34 2.43
CA TRP A 60 2.03 5.87 1.04
C TRP A 60 0.65 5.43 0.54
N LEU A 61 -0.15 4.76 1.38
CA LEU A 61 -1.52 4.39 1.01
C LEU A 61 -2.44 5.62 0.90
N ALA A 62 -2.32 6.60 1.80
CA ALA A 62 -3.08 7.84 1.72
C ALA A 62 -2.77 8.61 0.42
N ASP A 63 -1.49 8.77 0.08
CA ASP A 63 -1.06 9.42 -1.16
C ASP A 63 -1.55 8.65 -2.39
N ALA A 64 -1.43 7.32 -2.36
CA ALA A 64 -1.85 6.49 -3.48
C ALA A 64 -3.36 6.58 -3.74
N LEU A 65 -4.19 6.55 -2.70
CA LEU A 65 -5.63 6.74 -2.81
C LEU A 65 -5.97 8.11 -3.39
N PHE A 66 -5.30 9.16 -2.90
CA PHE A 66 -5.48 10.52 -3.41
C PHE A 66 -5.13 10.63 -4.90
N LEU A 67 -3.97 10.10 -5.31
CA LEU A 67 -3.49 10.16 -6.69
C LEU A 67 -4.34 9.34 -7.67
N THR A 68 -4.87 8.19 -7.25
CA THR A 68 -5.74 7.35 -8.10
C THR A 68 -7.19 7.84 -8.15
N GLY A 69 -7.55 8.84 -7.35
CA GLY A 69 -8.90 9.37 -7.25
C GLY A 69 -9.85 8.49 -6.42
N GLU A 70 -9.33 7.47 -5.74
CA GLU A 70 -10.05 6.61 -4.82
C GLU A 70 -10.36 7.38 -3.53
N LYS A 71 -11.64 7.49 -3.18
CA LYS A 71 -12.09 8.09 -1.91
C LYS A 71 -12.64 6.99 -1.01
N ARG A 72 -12.11 6.90 0.22
CA ARG A 72 -12.61 6.00 1.26
C ARG A 72 -13.51 6.72 2.25
#